data_AF-A0A0G1CP07-F1
#
_entry.id   AF-A0A0G1CP07-F1
#
_cell.length_a   1.000
_cell.length_b   1.000
_cell.length_c   1.000
_cell.angle_alpha   90.00
_cell.angle_beta   90.00
_cell.angle_gamma   90.00
#
_symmetry.space_group_name_H-M   'P 1'
#
loop_
_entity.id
_entity.type
_entity.pdbx_description
1 polymer ?
#
loop_
_entity_poly.entity_id
_entity_poly.type
_entity_poly.pdbx_seq_one_letter_code
_entity_poly.pdbx_strand_id
1 'polypeptide(L)'
;MENILNSPVSFLFYVAALIVAITIHEFSHAWSADHLGDPTPRLQGRLTLNPLAHLDPLGTILLFLVHFGWGKPVQFDPFNLRNPRRDAALISLAGPAANLLLATVCSIALRILSPLQLPVPRTLRDDFSAVFTFSLVWPGPNLPDPKSRSQFFPKSPTSRLRQFGLIQSFY
;
A
#
# COMPACT_ATOMS: atom_id res chain seq x y z
N MET A 1 -7.42 -30.96 1.87
CA MET A 1 -6.42 -29.90 1.63
C MET A 1 -6.38 -29.06 2.90
N GLU A 2 -5.22 -28.92 3.55
CA GLU A 2 -5.12 -28.04 4.71
C GLU A 2 -5.17 -26.59 4.22
N ASN A 3 -6.21 -25.85 4.62
CA ASN A 3 -6.28 -24.42 4.34
C ASN A 3 -5.34 -23.69 5.30
N ILE A 4 -4.66 -22.63 4.83
CA ILE A 4 -3.74 -21.78 5.60
C ILE A 4 -4.37 -21.30 6.92
N LEU A 5 -5.70 -21.14 6.92
CA LEU A 5 -6.51 -20.67 8.06
C LEU A 5 -6.81 -21.74 9.12
N ASN A 6 -6.64 -23.03 8.80
CA ASN A 6 -7.02 -24.13 9.70
C ASN A 6 -5.87 -24.55 10.62
N SER A 7 -4.65 -24.08 10.37
CA SER A 7 -3.49 -24.36 11.21
C SER A 7 -2.99 -23.06 11.88
N PRO A 8 -2.90 -23.00 13.22
CA PRO A 8 -2.42 -21.82 13.92
C PRO A 8 -1.02 -21.37 13.47
N VAL A 9 -0.16 -22.34 13.14
CA VAL A 9 1.20 -22.08 12.66
C VAL A 9 1.20 -21.38 11.30
N SER A 10 0.45 -21.87 10.32
CA SER A 10 0.41 -21.23 8.99
C SER A 10 -0.26 -19.86 9.03
N PHE A 11 -1.23 -19.66 9.92
CA PHE A 11 -1.84 -18.34 10.15
C PHE A 11 -0.83 -17.32 10.68
N LEU A 12 0.05 -17.70 11.62
CA LEU A 12 1.11 -16.81 12.11
C LEU A 12 2.08 -16.38 11.00
N PHE A 13 2.49 -17.32 10.15
CA PHE A 13 3.33 -17.00 9.00
C PHE A 13 2.61 -16.11 7.98
N TYR A 14 1.31 -16.34 7.74
CA TYR A 14 0.49 -15.48 6.89
C TYR A 14 0.43 -14.04 7.41
N VAL A 15 0.13 -13.86 8.70
CA VAL A 15 0.09 -12.54 9.33
C VAL A 15 1.46 -11.86 9.27
N ALA A 16 2.54 -12.60 9.57
CA ALA A 16 3.90 -12.05 9.49
C ALA A 16 4.25 -11.59 8.06
N ALA A 17 3.93 -12.40 7.05
CA ALA A 17 4.15 -12.04 5.65
C ALA A 17 3.35 -10.79 5.24
N LEU A 18 2.09 -10.70 5.69
CA LEU A 18 1.22 -9.57 5.41
C LEU A 18 1.72 -8.28 6.07
N ILE A 19 2.19 -8.33 7.31
CA ILE A 19 2.81 -7.18 8.00
C ILE A 19 4.03 -6.69 7.22
N VAL A 20 4.90 -7.59 6.76
CA VAL A 20 6.08 -7.23 5.96
C VAL A 20 5.66 -6.60 4.64
N ALA A 21 4.69 -7.18 3.93
CA ALA A 21 4.19 -6.66 2.67
C ALA A 21 3.60 -5.25 2.82
N ILE A 22 2.73 -5.01 3.81
CA ILE A 22 2.17 -3.67 4.08
C ILE A 22 3.28 -2.67 4.42
N THR A 23 4.23 -3.08 5.26
CA THR A 23 5.34 -2.21 5.68
C THR A 23 6.16 -1.74 4.49
N ILE A 24 6.52 -2.66 3.60
CA ILE A 24 7.30 -2.33 2.39
C ILE A 24 6.47 -1.49 1.43
N HIS A 25 5.18 -1.81 1.25
CA HIS A 25 4.27 -1.05 0.39
C HIS A 25 4.16 0.43 0.80
N GLU A 26 3.82 0.69 2.05
CA GLU A 26 3.67 2.05 2.58
C GLU A 26 5.02 2.77 2.67
N PHE A 27 6.09 2.06 3.05
CA PHE A 27 7.45 2.62 2.99
C PHE A 27 7.82 3.07 1.58
N SER A 28 7.47 2.31 0.55
CA SER A 28 7.76 2.68 -0.84
C SER A 28 6.99 3.92 -1.29
N HIS A 29 5.74 4.09 -0.87
CA HIS A 29 5.02 5.35 -1.08
C HIS A 29 5.73 6.53 -0.40
N ALA A 30 6.11 6.38 0.87
CA ALA A 30 6.82 7.42 1.62
C ALA A 30 8.17 7.76 1.00
N TRP A 31 8.95 6.75 0.61
CA TRP A 31 10.24 6.91 -0.01
C TRP A 31 10.15 7.61 -1.37
N SER A 32 9.19 7.23 -2.21
CA SER A 32 8.99 7.88 -3.51
C SER A 32 8.54 9.33 -3.38
N ALA A 33 7.61 9.64 -2.47
CA ALA A 33 7.17 11.02 -2.24
C ALA A 33 8.33 11.90 -1.75
N ASP A 34 9.11 11.39 -0.80
CA ASP A 34 10.29 12.06 -0.27
C ASP A 34 11.38 12.28 -1.32
N HIS A 35 11.62 11.28 -2.19
CA HIS A 35 12.58 11.38 -3.28
C HIS A 35 12.13 12.35 -4.40
N LEU A 36 10.82 12.49 -4.61
CA LEU A 36 10.24 13.41 -5.59
C LEU A 36 10.12 14.86 -5.07
N GLY A 37 10.52 15.10 -3.82
CA GLY A 37 10.70 16.44 -3.25
C GLY A 37 9.72 16.80 -2.12
N ASP A 38 8.81 15.91 -1.72
CA ASP A 38 7.90 16.18 -0.62
C ASP A 38 8.44 15.65 0.72
N PRO A 39 8.87 16.52 1.66
CA PRO A 39 9.39 16.09 2.96
C PRO A 39 8.30 15.57 3.92
N THR A 40 7.01 15.69 3.58
CA THR A 40 5.89 15.36 4.49
C THR A 40 5.98 13.95 5.09
N PRO A 41 6.20 12.86 4.33
CA PRO A 41 6.31 11.51 4.90
C PRO A 41 7.50 11.37 5.87
N ARG A 42 8.62 12.05 5.58
CA ARG A 42 9.80 12.05 6.43
C ARG A 42 9.52 12.76 7.76
N LEU A 43 8.88 13.92 7.71
CA LEU A 43 8.48 14.70 8.90
C LEU A 43 7.45 13.95 9.75
N GLN A 44 6.59 13.14 9.12
CA GLN A 44 5.66 12.25 9.81
C GLN A 44 6.30 10.97 10.38
N GLY A 45 7.62 10.78 10.21
CA GLY A 45 8.33 9.58 10.66
C GLY A 45 7.96 8.32 9.89
N ARG A 46 7.44 8.44 8.66
CA ARG A 46 7.03 7.29 7.82
C ARG A 46 8.16 6.72 6.99
N LEU A 47 9.32 7.38 6.94
CA LEU A 47 10.51 6.88 6.25
C LEU A 47 11.26 5.84 7.10
N THR A 48 10.59 4.76 7.48
CA THR A 48 11.10 3.71 8.37
C THR A 48 10.60 2.34 7.95
N LEU A 49 11.35 1.27 8.25
CA LEU A 49 10.90 -0.12 8.07
C LEU A 49 10.28 -0.69 9.36
N ASN A 50 9.97 0.17 10.34
CA ASN A 50 9.22 -0.25 11.52
C ASN A 50 7.75 -0.49 11.15
N PRO A 51 7.22 -1.73 11.24
CA PRO A 51 5.84 -2.04 10.86
C PRO A 51 4.81 -1.24 11.66
N LEU A 52 5.11 -0.90 12.92
CA LEU A 52 4.21 -0.12 13.77
C LEU A 52 3.96 1.30 13.23
N ALA A 53 4.87 1.83 12.42
CA ALA A 53 4.68 3.13 11.78
C ALA A 53 3.71 3.07 10.59
N HIS A 54 3.42 1.88 10.06
CA HIS A 54 2.66 1.67 8.82
C HIS A 54 1.35 0.90 9.03
N LEU A 55 1.17 0.24 10.16
CA LEU A 55 -0.06 -0.48 10.46
C LEU A 55 -1.12 0.45 11.06
N ASP A 56 -2.38 0.25 10.65
CA ASP A 56 -3.53 0.84 11.31
C ASP A 56 -3.96 -0.07 12.48
N PRO A 57 -4.10 0.42 13.73
CA PRO A 57 -4.60 -0.37 14.84
C PRO A 57 -5.93 -1.08 14.57
N LEU A 58 -6.88 -0.42 13.88
CA LEU A 58 -8.17 -1.01 13.52
C LEU A 58 -8.00 -2.08 12.45
N GLY A 59 -7.21 -1.79 11.41
CA GLY A 59 -6.89 -2.76 10.37
C GLY A 59 -6.18 -3.99 10.93
N THR A 60 -5.31 -3.80 11.92
CA THR A 60 -4.60 -4.89 12.60
C THR A 60 -5.55 -5.74 13.44
N ILE A 61 -6.48 -5.14 14.18
CA ILE A 61 -7.49 -5.90 14.94
C ILE A 61 -8.37 -6.73 14.00
N LEU A 62 -8.83 -6.13 12.91
CA LEU A 62 -9.65 -6.82 11.91
C LEU A 62 -8.87 -7.95 11.21
N LEU A 63 -7.56 -7.80 11.05
CA LEU A 63 -6.73 -8.86 10.49
C LEU A 63 -6.81 -10.15 11.31
N PHE A 64 -6.88 -10.05 12.64
CA PHE A 64 -7.00 -11.22 13.52
C PHE A 64 -8.43 -11.76 13.63
N LEU A 65 -9.44 -10.91 13.50
CA LEU A 65 -10.85 -11.30 13.69
C LEU A 65 -11.49 -11.85 12.42
N VAL A 66 -11.24 -11.18 11.30
CA VAL A 66 -11.91 -11.44 10.01
C VAL A 66 -10.91 -11.76 8.90
N HIS A 67 -9.63 -11.95 9.23
CA HIS A 67 -8.57 -12.26 8.27
C HIS A 67 -8.38 -11.16 7.21
N PHE A 68 -8.72 -9.92 7.56
CA PHE A 68 -8.69 -8.75 6.68
C PHE A 68 -8.10 -7.54 7.40
N GLY A 69 -7.06 -6.91 6.84
CA GLY A 69 -6.44 -5.72 7.44
C GLY A 69 -5.86 -4.77 6.40
N TRP A 70 -5.58 -3.53 6.82
CA TRP A 70 -4.99 -2.49 5.98
C TRP A 70 -3.90 -1.70 6.72
N GLY A 71 -3.02 -1.06 5.94
CA GLY A 71 -2.02 -0.13 6.43
C GLY A 71 -2.57 1.28 6.65
N LYS A 72 -1.87 2.07 7.45
CA LYS A 72 -2.13 3.49 7.67
C LYS A 72 -1.51 4.30 6.52
N PRO A 73 -2.32 4.86 5.61
CA PRO A 73 -1.84 5.43 4.35
C PRO A 73 -0.84 6.58 4.59
N VAL A 74 0.15 6.65 3.72
CA VAL A 74 1.11 7.77 3.67
C VAL A 74 0.46 9.01 3.07
N GLN A 75 0.63 10.14 3.74
CA GLN A 75 0.21 11.44 3.24
C GLN A 75 1.38 12.12 2.54
N PHE A 76 1.09 12.77 1.41
CA PHE A 76 2.04 13.62 0.70
C PHE A 76 1.35 14.93 0.30
N ASP A 77 2.14 16.00 0.15
CA ASP A 77 1.69 17.29 -0.33
C ASP A 77 2.03 17.48 -1.81
N PRO A 78 1.03 17.51 -2.72
CA PRO A 78 1.26 17.74 -4.14
C PRO A 78 1.94 19.08 -4.46
N PHE A 79 1.86 20.09 -3.59
CA PHE A 79 2.50 21.40 -3.80
C PHE A 79 4.02 21.38 -3.64
N ASN A 80 4.56 20.37 -2.95
CA ASN A 80 6.01 20.18 -2.81
C ASN A 80 6.62 19.43 -4.01
N LEU A 81 5.78 18.82 -4.87
CA LEU A 81 6.23 18.03 -6.01
C LEU A 81 6.57 18.93 -7.20
N ARG A 82 7.62 18.54 -7.95
CA ARG A 82 8.05 19.26 -9.16
C ARG A 82 7.01 19.18 -10.28
N ASN A 83 6.43 17.99 -10.49
CA ASN A 83 5.40 17.73 -11.49
C ASN A 83 4.22 17.00 -10.85
N PRO A 84 3.27 17.70 -10.20
CA PRO A 84 2.28 17.10 -9.30
C PRO A 84 1.48 15.94 -9.91
N ARG A 85 1.11 16.00 -11.20
CA ARG A 85 0.35 14.93 -11.87
C ARG A 85 1.19 13.67 -12.12
N ARG A 86 2.41 13.84 -12.64
CA ARG A 86 3.31 12.72 -12.95
C ARG A 86 3.82 12.09 -11.66
N ASP A 87 4.24 12.94 -10.73
CA ASP A 87 4.88 12.51 -9.50
C ASP A 87 3.86 11.83 -8.57
N ALA A 88 2.61 12.30 -8.50
CA ALA A 88 1.55 11.58 -7.80
C ALA A 88 1.27 10.19 -8.40
N ALA A 89 1.33 10.03 -9.73
CA ALA A 89 1.17 8.73 -10.38
C ALA A 89 2.35 7.79 -10.12
N LEU A 90 3.58 8.32 -10.05
CA LEU A 90 4.76 7.54 -9.66
C LEU A 90 4.67 7.11 -8.20
N ILE A 91 4.26 8.00 -7.30
CA ILE A 91 4.05 7.71 -5.89
C ILE A 91 3.00 6.61 -5.76
N SER A 92 1.85 6.70 -6.42
CA SER A 92 0.79 5.68 -6.32
C SER A 92 1.20 4.31 -6.88
N LEU A 93 2.14 4.27 -7.84
CA LEU A 93 2.66 3.01 -8.39
C LEU A 93 3.76 2.39 -7.51
N ALA A 94 4.43 3.20 -6.67
CA ALA A 94 5.59 2.75 -5.89
C ALA A 94 5.28 1.58 -4.96
N GLY A 95 4.18 1.64 -4.21
CA GLY A 95 3.74 0.54 -3.32
C GLY A 95 3.46 -0.76 -4.08
N PRO A 96 2.57 -0.78 -5.09
CA PRO A 96 2.32 -1.96 -5.91
C PRO A 96 3.58 -2.54 -6.57
N ALA A 97 4.46 -1.67 -7.10
CA ALA A 97 5.71 -2.11 -7.72
C ALA A 97 6.67 -2.76 -6.70
N ALA A 98 6.76 -2.20 -5.49
CA ALA A 98 7.58 -2.76 -4.43
C ALA A 98 7.09 -4.13 -3.96
N ASN A 99 5.76 -4.31 -3.84
CA ASN A 99 5.19 -5.62 -3.55
C ASN A 99 5.50 -6.62 -4.65
N LEU A 100 5.36 -6.25 -5.93
CA LEU A 100 5.69 -7.12 -7.05
C LEU A 100 7.16 -7.55 -7.04
N LEU A 101 8.07 -6.62 -6.72
CA LEU A 101 9.48 -6.93 -6.56
C LEU A 101 9.70 -7.88 -5.38
N LEU A 102 9.10 -7.60 -4.22
CA LEU A 102 9.19 -8.42 -3.01
C LEU A 102 8.72 -9.85 -3.28
N ALA A 103 7.57 -10.03 -3.92
CA ALA A 103 7.03 -11.33 -4.25
C ALA A 103 7.92 -12.10 -5.24
N THR A 104 8.46 -11.41 -6.23
CA THR A 104 9.40 -12.00 -7.18
C THR A 104 10.65 -12.52 -6.45
N VAL A 105 11.25 -11.69 -5.59
CA VAL A 105 12.43 -12.05 -4.80
C VAL A 105 12.13 -13.22 -3.85
N CYS A 106 11.02 -13.18 -3.12
CA CYS A 106 10.63 -14.24 -2.21
C CYS A 106 10.32 -15.55 -2.95
N SER A 107 9.65 -15.51 -4.10
CA SER A 107 9.36 -16.69 -4.93
C SER A 107 10.65 -17.36 -5.42
N ILE A 108 11.60 -16.57 -5.92
CA ILE A 108 12.93 -17.08 -6.33
C ILE A 108 13.67 -17.68 -5.13
N ALA A 109 13.70 -16.98 -3.99
CA ALA A 109 14.35 -17.46 -2.78
C ALA A 109 13.74 -18.79 -2.30
N LEU A 110 12.41 -18.90 -2.23
CA LEU A 110 11.72 -20.13 -1.86
C LEU A 110 12.03 -21.28 -2.80
N ARG A 111 12.12 -21.03 -4.11
CA ARG A 111 12.47 -22.05 -5.10
C ARG A 111 13.90 -22.56 -4.90
N ILE A 112 14.87 -21.68 -4.65
CA ILE A 112 16.27 -22.05 -4.42
C ILE A 112 16.43 -22.79 -3.09
N LEU A 113 15.74 -22.34 -2.03
CA LEU A 113 15.80 -22.94 -0.70
C LEU A 113 14.92 -24.18 -0.56
N SER A 114 14.06 -24.46 -1.55
CA SER A 114 13.14 -25.60 -1.53
C SER A 114 13.80 -26.96 -1.24
N PRO A 115 15.02 -27.27 -1.72
CA PRO A 115 15.70 -28.53 -1.46
C PRO A 115 16.22 -28.67 -0.02
N LEU A 116 16.33 -27.57 0.73
CA LEU A 116 16.86 -27.56 2.11
C LEU A 116 15.88 -28.13 3.15
N GLN A 117 14.68 -28.57 2.73
CA GLN A 117 13.67 -29.23 3.58
C GLN A 117 13.38 -28.48 4.89
N LEU A 118 13.50 -27.15 4.87
CA LEU A 118 13.20 -26.32 6.03
C LEU A 118 11.78 -26.60 6.53
N PRO A 119 11.54 -26.56 7.86
CA PRO A 119 10.22 -26.76 8.47
C PRO A 119 9.32 -25.54 8.21
N VAL A 120 9.03 -25.28 6.94
CA VAL A 120 8.09 -24.27 6.47
C VAL A 120 6.79 -24.99 6.11
N PRO A 121 5.63 -24.56 6.62
CA PRO A 121 4.35 -25.15 6.26
C PRO A 121 4.18 -25.24 4.74
N ARG A 122 3.79 -26.41 4.22
CA ARG A 122 3.68 -26.66 2.77
C ARG A 122 2.71 -25.68 2.09
N THR A 123 1.65 -25.31 2.79
CA THR A 123 0.66 -24.30 2.42
C THR A 123 1.30 -22.92 2.12
N LEU A 124 2.34 -22.51 2.85
CA LEU A 124 3.04 -21.25 2.55
C LEU A 124 3.95 -21.33 1.32
N ARG A 125 4.45 -22.52 1.01
CA ARG A 125 5.30 -22.76 -0.16
C ARG A 125 4.45 -22.77 -1.45
N ASP A 126 3.22 -23.25 -1.36
CA ASP A 126 2.33 -23.45 -2.51
C ASP A 126 1.35 -22.27 -2.74
N ASP A 127 0.91 -21.56 -1.67
CA ASP A 127 -0.08 -20.46 -1.74
C ASP A 127 0.53 -19.05 -1.61
N PHE A 128 1.78 -18.85 -2.03
CA PHE A 128 2.44 -17.53 -2.01
C PHE A 128 1.69 -16.47 -2.86
N SER A 129 0.78 -16.91 -3.75
CA SER A 129 -0.06 -16.08 -4.62
C SER A 129 -1.24 -15.40 -3.90
N ALA A 130 -1.73 -15.94 -2.79
CA ALA A 130 -2.96 -15.45 -2.13
C ALA A 130 -2.71 -14.14 -1.33
N VAL A 131 -1.59 -14.08 -0.59
CA VAL A 131 -1.13 -12.86 0.11
C VAL A 131 -0.83 -11.73 -0.88
N PHE A 132 -0.34 -12.12 -2.06
CA PHE A 132 0.10 -11.22 -3.11
C PHE A 132 -1.05 -10.55 -3.87
N THR A 133 -2.11 -11.30 -4.17
CA THR A 133 -3.32 -10.77 -4.83
C THR A 133 -4.03 -9.72 -3.97
N PHE A 134 -4.01 -9.89 -2.65
CA PHE A 134 -4.67 -8.98 -1.72
C PHE A 134 -3.98 -7.60 -1.64
N SER A 135 -2.65 -7.58 -1.66
CA SER A 135 -1.85 -6.34 -1.59
C SER A 135 -1.81 -5.56 -2.92
N LEU A 136 -2.26 -6.16 -4.02
CA LEU A 136 -2.38 -5.54 -5.34
C LEU A 136 -3.77 -4.93 -5.61
N VAL A 137 -4.82 -5.49 -5.00
CA VAL A 137 -6.21 -5.19 -5.36
C VAL A 137 -6.85 -4.13 -4.48
N TRP A 138 -6.41 -3.98 -3.23
CA TRP A 138 -7.07 -3.04 -2.31
C TRP A 138 -6.28 -1.73 -2.18
N PRO A 139 -6.72 -0.64 -2.86
CA PRO A 139 -6.44 0.66 -2.29
C PRO A 139 -7.18 0.65 -0.96
N GLY A 140 -6.49 0.91 0.16
CA GLY A 140 -7.17 1.21 1.43
C GLY A 140 -8.32 2.21 1.20
N PRO A 141 -9.22 2.41 2.18
CA PRO A 141 -10.12 3.55 2.16
C PRO A 141 -9.28 4.83 2.21
N ASN A 142 -8.75 5.23 1.06
CA ASN A 142 -8.26 6.54 0.71
C ASN A 142 -9.50 7.40 0.66
N LEU A 143 -10.13 7.61 1.81
CA LEU A 143 -10.95 8.79 1.98
C LEU A 143 -9.93 9.92 1.93
N PRO A 144 -9.93 10.72 0.85
CA PRO A 144 -9.16 11.95 0.86
C PRO A 144 -9.65 12.70 2.09
N ASP A 145 -8.73 13.23 2.93
CA ASP A 145 -9.07 14.28 3.88
C ASP A 145 -10.05 15.24 3.17
N PRO A 146 -11.17 15.66 3.81
CA PRO A 146 -12.06 16.68 3.27
C PRO A 146 -11.35 17.81 2.49
N LYS A 147 -10.14 18.21 2.93
CA LYS A 147 -9.26 19.16 2.25
C LYS A 147 -8.74 18.66 0.89
N SER A 148 -8.21 17.45 0.78
CA SER A 148 -7.74 16.89 -0.50
C SER A 148 -8.90 16.49 -1.42
N ARG A 149 -10.07 16.14 -0.87
CA ARG A 149 -11.31 15.88 -1.64
C ARG A 149 -11.74 17.11 -2.45
N SER A 150 -11.50 18.31 -1.93
CA SER A 150 -11.80 19.58 -2.61
C SER A 150 -10.86 19.92 -3.77
N GLN A 151 -9.70 19.25 -3.89
CA GLN A 151 -8.80 19.38 -5.05
C GLN A 151 -9.25 18.52 -6.23
N PHE A 152 -9.87 17.37 -5.97
CA PHE A 152 -10.32 16.44 -7.02
C PHE A 152 -11.78 16.68 -7.45
N PHE A 153 -12.62 17.18 -6.54
CA PHE A 153 -14.03 17.43 -6.82
C PHE A 153 -14.31 18.94 -6.83
N PRO A 154 -14.72 19.51 -7.97
CA PRO A 154 -15.06 20.92 -8.05
C PRO A 154 -16.19 21.26 -7.08
N LYS A 155 -16.03 22.37 -6.36
CA LYS A 155 -16.93 22.84 -5.30
C LYS A 155 -18.35 23.14 -5.81
N SER A 156 -18.58 23.21 -7.13
CA SER A 156 -19.88 23.48 -7.74
C SER A 156 -20.06 22.85 -9.13
N PRO A 157 -21.31 22.63 -9.60
CA PRO A 157 -21.58 22.19 -10.99
C PRO A 157 -21.00 23.13 -12.06
N THR A 158 -21.00 24.44 -11.80
CA THR A 158 -20.49 25.48 -12.71
C THR A 158 -18.97 25.46 -12.84
N SER A 159 -18.24 25.14 -11.76
CA SER A 159 -16.77 24.99 -11.82
C SER A 159 -16.35 23.73 -12.59
N ARG A 160 -17.19 22.69 -12.59
CA ARG A 160 -17.02 21.47 -13.39
C ARG A 160 -17.05 21.77 -14.89
N LEU A 161 -18.00 22.58 -15.35
CA LEU A 161 -18.14 22.96 -16.76
C LEU A 161 -17.01 23.90 -17.22
N ARG A 162 -16.47 24.74 -16.32
CA ARG A 162 -15.28 25.56 -16.61
C ARG A 162 -14.00 24.72 -16.79
N GLN A 163 -13.82 23.67 -15.99
CA GLN A 163 -12.66 22.77 -16.10
C GLN A 163 -12.61 22.02 -17.43
N PHE A 164 -13.78 21.72 -18.02
CA PHE A 164 -13.90 21.14 -19.37
C PHE A 164 -13.95 22.19 -20.49
N GLY A 165 -13.74 23.48 -20.17
CA GLY A 165 -13.74 24.56 -21.16
C GLY A 165 -15.12 24.86 -21.78
N LEU A 166 -16.20 24.34 -21.19
CA LEU A 166 -17.57 24.49 -21.72
C LEU A 166 -18.19 25.86 -21.39
N ILE A 167 -17.58 26.64 -20.50
CA ILE A 167 -18.04 27.98 -20.10
C ILE A 167 -16.82 28.89 -19.86
N GLN A 168 -16.77 30.07 -20.49
CA GLN A 168 -15.78 31.12 -20.17
C GLN A 168 -16.25 31.99 -19.00
N SER A 169 -15.31 32.48 -18.17
CA SER A 169 -15.65 33.40 -17.07
C SER A 169 -16.02 34.76 -17.63
N PHE A 170 -17.24 35.22 -17.38
CA PHE A 170 -17.54 36.64 -17.39
C PHE A 170 -17.27 37.17 -15.99
N TYR A 171 -16.24 38.02 -15.92
CA TYR A 171 -15.66 38.70 -14.76
C TYR A 171 -14.93 37.80 -13.74
#